data_AF-A0A9E5I2Y5-F1
#
_entry.id   AF-A0A9E5I2Y5-F1
#
_cell.length_a   1.000
_cell.length_b   1.000
_cell.length_c   1.000
_cell.angle_alpha   90.00
_cell.angle_beta   90.00
_cell.angle_gamma   90.00
#
_symmetry.space_group_name_H-M   'P 1'
#
loop_
_entity.id
_entity.type
_entity.pdbx_description
1 polymer ?
#
loop_
_entity_poly.entity_id
_entity_poly.type
_entity_poly.pdbx_seq_one_letter_code
_entity_poly.pdbx_strand_id
1 'polypeptide(L)'
;MRTMNLNLFSAWRRISPRFMPFSDVATKDLPLSKWLRLALFQVSVGMATVMLIGTLNRVMIVEMGVPASLVALMVALPLLFSPFRALVGFKSDHHRSFLGWKRVPYIWLGSWLQFGGLAIMPFSLILLSGDSNWPHWFSYIAAALAFLLVGAGMQITQTAGLALASDLATPASRPRVVALMYVMFLIGMVFSSVLFGLLLSHFSPL
;
A
#
# COMPACT_ATOMS: atom_id res chain seq x y z
N MET A 1 40.06 9.97 -14.61
CA MET A 1 38.74 9.79 -13.95
C MET A 1 38.33 8.34 -14.10
N ARG A 2 38.17 7.63 -12.97
CA ARG A 2 38.13 6.16 -12.86
C ARG A 2 36.79 5.58 -13.34
N THR A 3 36.89 4.50 -14.09
CA THR A 3 35.82 3.58 -14.50
C THR A 3 35.16 2.94 -13.27
N MET A 4 33.99 3.43 -12.85
CA MET A 4 33.15 2.76 -11.85
C MET A 4 32.04 1.96 -12.53
N ASN A 5 31.94 0.69 -12.13
CA ASN A 5 30.70 -0.09 -12.03
C ASN A 5 30.02 -0.64 -13.29
N LEU A 6 30.71 -1.50 -14.04
CA LEU A 6 30.06 -2.54 -14.86
C LEU A 6 30.07 -3.94 -14.19
N ASN A 7 30.86 -4.13 -13.12
CA ASN A 7 31.02 -5.44 -12.46
C ASN A 7 29.86 -5.85 -11.55
N LEU A 8 29.05 -4.91 -11.04
CA LEU A 8 27.94 -5.24 -10.14
C LEU A 8 26.82 -6.00 -10.86
N PHE A 9 26.47 -5.58 -12.09
CA PHE A 9 25.45 -6.24 -12.90
C PHE A 9 25.85 -7.66 -13.35
N SER A 10 27.14 -7.88 -13.65
CA SER A 10 27.65 -9.22 -13.98
C SER A 10 27.74 -10.16 -12.77
N ALA A 11 27.94 -9.62 -11.57
CA ALA A 11 27.93 -10.41 -10.33
C ALA A 11 26.53 -10.95 -10.01
N TRP A 12 25.48 -10.16 -10.26
CA TRP A 12 24.08 -10.58 -10.09
C TRP A 12 23.67 -11.69 -11.06
N ARG A 13 24.20 -11.71 -12.29
CA ARG A 13 23.97 -12.80 -13.26
C ARG A 13 24.58 -14.14 -12.84
N ARG A 14 25.51 -14.17 -11.89
CA ARG A 14 26.18 -15.38 -11.40
C ARG A 14 25.52 -15.98 -10.15
N ILE A 15 24.56 -15.28 -9.54
CA ILE A 15 23.79 -15.83 -8.42
C ILE A 15 22.87 -16.91 -9.02
N SER A 16 23.17 -18.18 -8.73
CA SER A 16 22.35 -19.30 -9.18
C SER A 16 20.89 -19.10 -8.75
N PRO A 17 19.89 -19.43 -9.59
CA PRO A 17 18.48 -19.39 -9.20
C PRO A 17 18.20 -20.11 -7.87
N ARG A 18 19.01 -21.12 -7.52
CA ARG A 18 18.96 -21.84 -6.24
C ARG A 18 19.15 -20.94 -5.00
N PHE A 19 19.80 -19.79 -5.14
CA PHE A 19 19.99 -18.81 -4.07
C PHE A 19 19.01 -17.63 -4.14
N MET A 20 18.19 -17.54 -5.20
CA MET A 20 17.14 -16.54 -5.29
C MET A 20 15.90 -17.10 -4.59
N PRO A 21 15.49 -16.57 -3.42
CA PRO A 21 14.23 -16.97 -2.83
C PRO A 21 13.12 -16.71 -3.86
N PHE A 22 12.19 -17.68 -3.99
CA PHE A 22 11.07 -17.63 -4.94
C PHE A 22 11.40 -17.82 -6.43
N SER A 23 12.62 -18.23 -6.82
CA SER A 23 12.95 -18.62 -8.21
C SER A 23 11.99 -19.65 -8.80
N ASP A 24 11.56 -20.58 -7.95
CA ASP A 24 10.72 -21.72 -8.30
C ASP A 24 9.25 -21.35 -8.53
N VAL A 25 8.89 -20.09 -8.32
CA VAL A 25 7.56 -19.54 -8.59
C VAL A 25 7.41 -19.22 -10.08
N ALA A 26 8.53 -19.05 -10.80
CA ALA A 26 8.52 -18.74 -12.21
C ALA A 26 8.10 -19.97 -13.04
N THR A 27 7.08 -19.80 -13.87
CA THR A 27 6.70 -20.75 -14.91
C THR A 27 7.00 -20.18 -16.29
N LYS A 28 6.92 -21.00 -17.35
CA LYS A 28 7.15 -20.55 -18.73
C LYS A 28 6.20 -19.39 -19.12
N ASP A 29 4.95 -19.43 -18.64
CA ASP A 29 3.94 -18.42 -18.96
C ASP A 29 3.97 -17.21 -18.01
N LEU A 30 4.38 -17.43 -16.75
CA LEU A 30 4.51 -16.41 -15.71
C LEU A 30 5.95 -16.36 -15.17
N PRO A 31 6.87 -15.67 -15.88
CA PRO A 31 8.22 -15.48 -15.40
C PRO A 31 8.24 -14.58 -14.15
N LEU A 32 9.33 -14.66 -13.38
CA LEU A 32 9.50 -13.92 -12.12
C LEU A 32 9.28 -12.41 -12.27
N SER A 33 9.62 -11.81 -13.42
CA SER A 33 9.38 -10.40 -13.71
C SER A 33 7.90 -10.01 -13.69
N LYS A 34 7.00 -10.89 -14.14
CA LYS A 34 5.55 -10.66 -14.07
C LYS A 34 5.05 -10.72 -12.63
N TRP A 35 5.59 -11.62 -11.82
CA TRP A 35 5.30 -11.71 -10.39
C TRP A 35 5.77 -10.48 -9.62
N LEU A 36 6.99 -10.00 -9.89
CA LEU A 36 7.52 -8.78 -9.31
C LEU A 36 6.69 -7.56 -9.71
N ARG A 37 6.29 -7.46 -10.99
CA ARG A 37 5.39 -6.40 -11.46
C ARG A 37 4.03 -6.47 -10.78
N LEU A 38 3.45 -7.67 -10.63
CA LEU A 38 2.20 -7.86 -9.91
C LEU A 38 2.37 -7.42 -8.45
N ALA A 39 3.47 -7.79 -7.79
CA ALA A 39 3.73 -7.45 -6.40
C ALA A 39 3.96 -5.94 -6.14
N LEU A 40 4.09 -5.10 -7.17
CA LEU A 40 4.18 -3.64 -7.00
C LEU A 40 2.96 -3.04 -6.31
N PHE A 41 1.77 -3.65 -6.46
CA PHE A 41 0.61 -3.19 -5.69
C PHE A 41 0.84 -3.38 -4.18
N GLN A 42 1.50 -4.46 -3.76
CA GLN A 42 1.81 -4.70 -2.34
C GLN A 42 2.84 -3.72 -1.82
N VAL A 43 3.82 -3.35 -2.64
CA VAL A 43 4.76 -2.28 -2.30
C VAL A 43 3.97 -1.01 -2.02
N SER A 44 3.13 -0.56 -2.96
CA SER A 44 2.29 0.64 -2.80
C SER A 44 1.41 0.60 -1.54
N VAL A 45 0.75 -0.54 -1.28
CA VAL A 45 -0.04 -0.71 -0.06
C VAL A 45 0.85 -0.61 1.18
N GLY A 46 2.03 -1.24 1.18
CA GLY A 46 3.02 -1.11 2.26
C GLY A 46 3.44 0.34 2.50
N MET A 47 3.66 1.13 1.44
CA MET A 47 3.97 2.55 1.55
C MET A 47 2.83 3.32 2.25
N ALA A 48 1.59 3.10 1.80
CA ALA A 48 0.42 3.77 2.38
C ALA A 48 0.18 3.35 3.84
N THR A 49 0.38 2.08 4.19
CA THR A 49 0.30 1.61 5.59
C THR A 49 1.25 2.38 6.50
N VAL A 50 2.51 2.53 6.09
CA VAL A 50 3.53 3.25 6.88
C VAL A 50 3.24 4.74 6.95
N MET A 51 2.72 5.32 5.87
CA MET A 51 2.29 6.70 5.86
C MET A 51 1.17 6.94 6.90
N LEU A 52 0.11 6.14 6.88
CA LEU A 52 -1.03 6.29 7.78
C LEU A 52 -0.70 6.01 9.26
N ILE A 53 -0.06 4.86 9.54
CA ILE A 53 0.09 4.36 10.92
C ILE A 53 1.34 4.95 11.60
N GLY A 54 2.40 5.21 10.83
CA GLY A 54 3.66 5.73 11.35
C GLY A 54 3.79 7.23 11.14
N THR A 55 3.90 7.63 9.88
CA THR A 55 4.35 8.97 9.50
C THR A 55 3.35 10.05 9.90
N LEU A 56 2.10 9.92 9.46
CA LEU A 56 1.05 10.89 9.76
C LEU A 56 0.64 10.86 11.21
N ASN A 57 0.61 9.68 11.82
CA ASN A 57 0.30 9.56 13.25
C ASN A 57 1.30 10.39 14.09
N ARG A 58 2.60 10.31 13.77
CA ARG A 58 3.62 11.17 14.39
C ARG A 58 3.37 12.65 14.08
N VAL A 59 3.28 13.01 12.80
CA VAL A 59 3.09 14.42 12.35
C VAL A 59 1.87 15.08 13.00
N MET A 60 0.75 14.36 13.07
CA MET A 60 -0.48 14.90 13.65
C MET A 60 -0.35 15.10 15.16
N ILE A 61 0.24 14.15 15.90
CA ILE A 61 0.31 14.23 17.36
C ILE A 61 1.42 15.17 17.82
N VAL A 62 2.64 14.97 17.32
CA VAL A 62 3.85 15.62 17.84
C VAL A 62 4.07 16.98 17.20
N GLU A 63 3.91 17.09 15.88
CA GLU A 63 4.19 18.34 15.17
C GLU A 63 2.99 19.29 15.08
N MET A 64 1.77 18.76 14.90
CA MET A 64 0.56 19.57 14.78
C MET A 64 -0.24 19.71 16.09
N GLY A 65 0.14 18.99 17.14
CA GLY A 65 -0.52 19.07 18.46
C GLY A 65 -1.96 18.52 18.48
N VAL A 66 -2.33 17.67 17.53
CA VAL A 66 -3.67 17.07 17.45
C VAL A 66 -3.83 16.06 18.60
N PRO A 67 -4.96 16.07 19.33
CA PRO A 67 -5.17 15.11 20.41
C PRO A 67 -5.01 13.66 19.96
N ALA A 68 -4.18 12.90 20.67
CA ALA A 68 -3.88 11.50 20.31
C ALA A 68 -5.14 10.61 20.26
N SER A 69 -6.16 10.90 21.07
CA SER A 69 -7.45 10.21 21.03
C SER A 69 -8.17 10.37 19.69
N LEU A 70 -8.11 11.56 19.10
CA LEU A 70 -8.71 11.84 17.79
C LEU A 70 -7.93 11.15 16.66
N VAL A 71 -6.60 11.24 16.69
CA VAL A 71 -5.74 10.56 15.71
C VAL A 71 -5.92 9.04 15.78
N ALA A 72 -5.98 8.47 16.99
CA ALA A 72 -6.25 7.06 17.19
C ALA A 72 -7.61 6.63 16.60
N LEU A 73 -8.64 7.47 16.75
CA LEU A 73 -9.96 7.22 16.16
C LEU A 73 -9.87 7.21 14.63
N MET A 74 -9.14 8.14 14.01
CA MET A 74 -8.92 8.18 12.56
C MET A 74 -8.14 6.97 12.05
N VAL A 75 -7.08 6.56 12.74
CA VAL A 75 -6.27 5.38 12.41
C VAL A 75 -7.06 4.07 12.59
N ALA A 76 -8.05 4.06 13.48
CA ALA A 76 -8.95 2.93 13.66
C ALA A 76 -9.99 2.78 12.52
N LEU A 77 -10.31 3.83 11.76
CA LEU A 77 -11.29 3.77 10.68
C LEU A 77 -10.96 2.69 9.61
N PRO A 78 -9.72 2.61 9.08
CA PRO A 78 -9.31 1.48 8.24
C PRO A 78 -9.56 0.13 8.92
N LEU A 79 -9.21 -0.03 10.19
CA LEU A 79 -9.39 -1.29 10.92
C LEU A 79 -10.87 -1.67 11.04
N LEU A 80 -11.76 -0.70 11.25
CA LEU A 80 -13.21 -0.92 11.23
C LEU A 80 -13.73 -1.37 9.86
N PHE A 81 -13.06 -0.99 8.78
CA PHE A 81 -13.39 -1.46 7.44
C PHE A 81 -12.90 -2.91 7.16
N SER A 82 -12.00 -3.46 8.00
CA SER A 82 -11.40 -4.79 7.81
C SER A 82 -12.37 -5.96 7.66
N PRO A 83 -13.48 -6.05 8.42
CA PRO A 83 -14.46 -7.12 8.24
C PRO A 83 -15.12 -7.11 6.85
N PHE A 84 -15.30 -5.93 6.26
CA PHE A 84 -15.91 -5.78 4.93
C PHE A 84 -15.05 -6.40 3.81
N ARG A 85 -13.76 -6.67 4.07
CA ARG A 85 -12.90 -7.42 3.14
C ARG A 85 -13.47 -8.79 2.78
N ALA A 86 -14.15 -9.47 3.70
CA ALA A 86 -14.79 -10.75 3.40
C ALA A 86 -15.90 -10.60 2.35
N LEU A 87 -16.72 -9.55 2.49
CA LEU A 87 -17.78 -9.21 1.52
C LEU A 87 -17.21 -8.81 0.17
N VAL A 88 -16.16 -7.98 0.17
CA VAL A 88 -15.43 -7.58 -1.05
C VAL A 88 -14.83 -8.81 -1.75
N GLY A 89 -14.24 -9.73 -1.00
CA GLY A 89 -13.72 -11.01 -1.50
C GLY A 89 -14.82 -11.81 -2.20
N PHE A 90 -15.92 -12.08 -1.49
CA PHE A 90 -17.07 -12.80 -2.04
C PHE A 90 -17.64 -12.14 -3.31
N LYS A 91 -17.78 -10.81 -3.30
CA LYS A 91 -18.29 -10.06 -4.46
C LYS A 91 -17.31 -10.12 -5.63
N SER A 92 -16.01 -10.12 -5.37
CA SER A 92 -14.97 -10.24 -6.40
C SER A 92 -14.93 -11.63 -7.06
N ASP A 93 -15.39 -12.67 -6.38
CA ASP A 93 -15.45 -14.03 -6.91
C ASP A 93 -16.64 -14.23 -7.88
N HIS A 94 -17.78 -13.61 -7.57
CA HIS A 94 -19.04 -13.77 -8.31
C HIS A 94 -19.24 -12.73 -9.41
N HIS A 95 -18.61 -11.56 -9.30
CA HIS A 95 -18.77 -10.48 -10.27
C HIS A 95 -17.96 -10.77 -11.55
N ARG A 96 -18.64 -10.77 -12.69
CA ARG A 96 -18.00 -10.69 -14.01
C ARG A 96 -18.22 -9.27 -14.55
N SER A 97 -17.13 -8.54 -14.80
CA SER A 97 -17.23 -7.24 -15.45
C SER A 97 -17.73 -7.40 -16.89
N PHE A 98 -18.16 -6.28 -17.49
CA PHE A 98 -18.54 -6.22 -18.91
C PHE A 98 -17.42 -6.70 -19.86
N LEU A 99 -16.16 -6.60 -19.42
CA LEU A 99 -14.95 -7.05 -20.11
C LEU A 99 -14.55 -8.50 -19.75
N GLY A 100 -15.35 -9.22 -18.96
CA GLY A 100 -15.09 -10.58 -18.50
C GLY A 100 -14.08 -10.71 -17.34
N TRP A 101 -13.58 -9.60 -16.80
CA TRP A 101 -12.62 -9.61 -15.69
C TRP A 101 -13.32 -9.73 -14.34
N LYS A 102 -12.80 -10.60 -13.47
CA LYS A 102 -13.36 -10.81 -12.12
C LYS A 102 -12.76 -9.87 -11.07
N ARG A 103 -11.44 -9.98 -10.84
CA ARG A 103 -10.75 -9.32 -9.71
C ARG A 103 -10.08 -7.98 -10.04
N VAL A 104 -9.69 -7.77 -11.31
CA VAL A 104 -9.01 -6.54 -11.76
C VAL A 104 -9.82 -5.26 -11.48
N PRO A 105 -11.16 -5.22 -11.71
CA PRO A 105 -11.96 -4.03 -11.40
C PRO A 105 -11.90 -3.61 -9.93
N TYR A 106 -11.83 -4.57 -9.01
CA TYR A 106 -11.73 -4.30 -7.57
C TYR A 106 -10.37 -3.73 -7.19
N ILE A 107 -9.29 -4.26 -7.76
CA ILE A 107 -7.93 -3.69 -7.59
C ILE A 107 -7.91 -2.24 -8.07
N TRP A 108 -8.53 -1.97 -9.22
CA TRP A 108 -8.61 -0.62 -9.79
C TRP A 108 -9.44 0.32 -8.91
N LEU A 109 -10.63 -0.13 -8.46
CA LEU A 109 -11.48 0.61 -7.53
C LEU A 109 -10.75 0.93 -6.22
N GLY A 110 -10.09 -0.06 -5.62
CA GLY A 110 -9.31 0.14 -4.40
C GLY A 110 -8.15 1.13 -4.61
N SER A 111 -7.49 1.06 -5.77
CA SER A 111 -6.42 2.01 -6.12
C SER A 111 -6.95 3.44 -6.30
N TRP A 112 -8.14 3.61 -6.88
CA TRP A 112 -8.79 4.92 -7.00
C TRP A 112 -9.23 5.49 -5.66
N LEU A 113 -9.79 4.65 -4.78
CA LEU A 113 -10.11 5.04 -3.40
C LEU A 113 -8.85 5.49 -2.65
N GLN A 114 -7.77 4.74 -2.80
CA GLN A 114 -6.47 5.08 -2.21
C GLN A 114 -5.94 6.41 -2.76
N PHE A 115 -5.99 6.60 -4.08
CA PHE A 115 -5.59 7.85 -4.73
C PHE A 115 -6.44 9.03 -4.26
N GLY A 116 -7.77 8.88 -4.21
CA GLY A 116 -8.69 9.92 -3.74
C GLY A 116 -8.43 10.32 -2.29
N GLY A 117 -8.21 9.34 -1.41
CA GLY A 117 -7.85 9.61 -0.02
C GLY A 117 -6.51 10.34 0.12
N LEU A 118 -5.47 9.91 -0.63
CA LEU A 118 -4.17 10.58 -0.65
C LEU A 118 -4.23 11.99 -1.27
N ALA A 119 -5.12 12.22 -2.24
CA ALA A 119 -5.31 13.54 -2.84
C ALA A 119 -5.97 14.53 -1.88
N ILE A 120 -6.89 14.06 -1.03
CA ILE A 120 -7.56 14.89 -0.01
C ILE A 120 -6.63 15.17 1.17
N MET A 121 -5.72 14.25 1.47
CA MET A 121 -4.94 14.22 2.70
C MET A 121 -4.12 15.50 2.98
N PRO A 122 -3.34 16.07 2.03
CA PRO A 122 -2.60 17.32 2.29
C PRO A 122 -3.52 18.47 2.71
N PHE A 123 -4.65 18.63 2.02
CA PHE A 123 -5.64 19.65 2.36
C PHE A 123 -6.26 19.41 3.73
N SER A 124 -6.57 18.16 4.07
CA SER A 124 -7.10 17.84 5.39
C SER A 124 -6.13 18.18 6.53
N LEU A 125 -4.82 18.03 6.30
CA LEU A 125 -3.79 18.36 7.28
C LEU A 125 -3.60 19.88 7.44
N ILE A 126 -3.67 20.65 6.36
CA ILE A 126 -3.68 22.12 6.40
C ILE A 126 -4.90 22.62 7.17
N LEU A 127 -6.07 22.02 6.94
CA LEU A 127 -7.26 22.38 7.73
C LEU A 127 -7.13 21.98 9.21
N LEU A 128 -6.38 20.93 9.53
CA LEU A 128 -6.13 20.51 10.91
C LEU A 128 -5.08 21.37 11.61
N SER A 129 -4.11 21.94 10.89
CA SER A 129 -3.08 22.83 11.48
C SER A 129 -3.65 24.17 11.92
N GLY A 130 -4.89 24.49 11.53
CA GLY A 130 -5.59 25.72 11.91
C GLY A 130 -5.35 26.89 10.97
N ASP A 131 -4.59 26.69 9.88
CA ASP A 131 -4.31 27.73 8.88
C ASP A 131 -5.41 27.85 7.82
N SER A 132 -6.66 27.95 8.28
CA SER A 132 -7.83 27.99 7.39
C SER A 132 -8.99 28.80 8.00
N ASN A 133 -9.73 29.50 7.14
CA ASN A 133 -10.96 30.23 7.52
C ASN A 133 -12.18 29.31 7.74
N TRP A 134 -12.05 27.99 7.55
CA TRP A 134 -13.14 27.02 7.71
C TRP A 134 -13.33 26.60 9.18
N PRO A 135 -14.56 26.20 9.57
CA PRO A 135 -14.82 25.68 10.91
C PRO A 135 -13.95 24.46 11.26
N HIS A 136 -13.38 24.43 12.47
CA HIS A 136 -12.50 23.34 12.93
C HIS A 136 -13.13 21.93 12.82
N TRP A 137 -14.44 21.78 12.99
CA TRP A 137 -15.07 20.46 12.88
C TRP A 137 -14.97 19.86 11.46
N PHE A 138 -14.85 20.71 10.44
CA PHE A 138 -14.74 20.27 9.05
C PHE A 138 -13.38 19.61 8.77
N SER A 139 -12.31 20.04 9.45
CA SER A 139 -10.98 19.43 9.31
C SER A 139 -10.99 17.97 9.78
N TYR A 140 -11.69 17.69 10.87
CA TYR A 140 -11.83 16.33 11.41
C TYR A 140 -12.55 15.41 10.44
N ILE A 141 -13.61 15.88 9.79
CA ILE A 141 -14.34 15.09 8.80
C ILE A 141 -13.49 14.85 7.56
N ALA A 142 -12.79 15.88 7.05
CA ALA A 142 -11.93 15.76 5.90
C ALA A 142 -10.78 14.76 6.14
N ALA A 143 -10.14 14.82 7.30
CA ALA A 143 -9.08 13.89 7.68
C ALA A 143 -9.61 12.48 7.92
N ALA A 144 -10.73 12.32 8.63
CA ALA A 144 -11.38 11.02 8.79
C ALA A 144 -11.75 10.38 7.44
N LEU A 145 -12.28 11.17 6.51
CA LEU A 145 -12.60 10.73 5.16
C LEU A 145 -11.34 10.32 4.39
N ALA A 146 -10.26 11.11 4.46
CA ALA A 146 -8.99 10.76 3.83
C ALA A 146 -8.44 9.42 4.36
N PHE A 147 -8.37 9.25 5.69
CA PHE A 147 -7.92 8.00 6.32
C PHE A 147 -8.81 6.82 5.95
N LEU A 148 -10.14 7.01 5.94
CA LEU A 148 -11.09 5.98 5.55
C LEU A 148 -10.93 5.58 4.08
N LEU A 149 -10.79 6.53 3.16
CA LEU A 149 -10.63 6.26 1.73
C LEU A 149 -9.31 5.54 1.43
N VAL A 150 -8.19 6.00 2.02
CA VAL A 150 -6.90 5.31 1.89
C VAL A 150 -6.98 3.91 2.50
N GLY A 151 -7.55 3.79 3.70
CA GLY A 151 -7.73 2.55 4.46
C GLY A 151 -8.64 1.52 3.81
N ALA A 152 -9.74 1.96 3.21
CA ALA A 152 -10.64 1.10 2.45
C ALA A 152 -10.00 0.69 1.13
N GLY A 153 -9.38 1.66 0.42
CA GLY A 153 -8.71 1.43 -0.84
C GLY A 153 -7.59 0.38 -0.75
N MET A 154 -6.71 0.52 0.24
CA MET A 154 -5.63 -0.43 0.48
C MET A 154 -6.15 -1.83 0.80
N GLN A 155 -7.23 -1.95 1.57
CA GLN A 155 -7.81 -3.23 1.96
C GLN A 155 -8.52 -3.94 0.81
N ILE A 156 -9.27 -3.20 0.00
CA ILE A 156 -9.90 -3.73 -1.22
C ILE A 156 -8.82 -4.24 -2.19
N THR A 157 -7.79 -3.41 -2.42
CA THR A 157 -6.67 -3.75 -3.31
C THR A 157 -5.93 -4.98 -2.82
N GLN A 158 -5.64 -5.09 -1.52
CA GLN A 158 -4.96 -6.26 -0.96
C GLN A 158 -5.79 -7.54 -1.08
N THR A 159 -7.07 -7.49 -0.72
CA THR A 159 -7.93 -8.67 -0.78
C THR A 159 -8.09 -9.18 -2.21
N ALA A 160 -8.40 -8.29 -3.16
CA ALA A 160 -8.56 -8.68 -4.56
C ALA A 160 -7.22 -9.07 -5.22
N GLY A 161 -6.13 -8.37 -4.89
CA GLY A 161 -4.79 -8.59 -5.44
C GLY A 161 -4.16 -9.91 -5.00
N LEU A 162 -4.25 -10.25 -3.71
CA LEU A 162 -3.76 -11.54 -3.19
C LEU A 162 -4.57 -12.72 -3.74
N ALA A 163 -5.88 -12.53 -3.89
CA ALA A 163 -6.73 -13.56 -4.48
C ALA A 163 -6.42 -13.74 -5.98
N LEU A 164 -6.17 -12.65 -6.73
CA LEU A 164 -5.70 -12.73 -8.11
C LEU A 164 -4.35 -13.43 -8.23
N ALA A 165 -3.41 -13.12 -7.35
CA ALA A 165 -2.11 -13.80 -7.32
C ALA A 165 -2.26 -15.30 -7.04
N SER A 166 -3.19 -15.69 -6.16
CA SER A 166 -3.48 -17.08 -5.84
C SER A 166 -4.17 -17.83 -6.99
N ASP A 167 -5.05 -17.15 -7.73
CA ASP A 167 -5.72 -17.70 -8.92
C ASP A 167 -4.73 -17.95 -10.06
N LEU A 168 -3.73 -17.08 -10.23
CA LEU A 168 -2.66 -17.21 -11.23
C LEU A 168 -1.63 -18.29 -10.86
N ALA A 169 -1.55 -18.65 -9.57
CA ALA A 169 -0.56 -19.59 -9.07
C ALA A 169 -1.02 -21.05 -9.19
N THR A 170 -0.09 -21.92 -9.60
CA THR A 170 -0.30 -23.37 -9.54
C THR A 170 -0.47 -23.85 -8.09
N PRO A 171 -1.21 -24.95 -7.82
CA PRO A 171 -1.43 -25.43 -6.46
C PRO A 171 -0.14 -25.62 -5.65
N ALA A 172 0.94 -26.09 -6.30
CA ALA A 172 2.24 -26.29 -5.67
C ALA A 172 2.98 -24.97 -5.35
N SER A 173 2.78 -23.91 -6.16
CA SER A 173 3.48 -22.62 -6.00
C SER A 173 2.70 -21.59 -5.20
N ARG A 174 1.40 -21.79 -4.94
CA ARG A 174 0.52 -20.87 -4.20
C ARG A 174 1.10 -20.34 -2.89
N PRO A 175 1.58 -21.19 -1.94
CA PRO A 175 2.14 -20.68 -0.68
C PRO A 175 3.34 -19.76 -0.89
N ARG A 176 4.17 -20.07 -1.90
CA ARG A 176 5.38 -19.30 -2.23
C ARG A 176 5.03 -17.97 -2.90
N VAL A 177 4.01 -17.93 -3.74
CA VAL A 177 3.47 -16.69 -4.33
C VAL A 177 2.95 -15.77 -3.24
N VAL A 178 2.15 -16.31 -2.32
CA VAL A 178 1.63 -15.54 -1.18
C VAL A 178 2.77 -14.99 -0.33
N ALA A 179 3.77 -15.82 -0.02
CA ALA A 179 4.97 -15.40 0.71
C ALA A 179 5.71 -14.27 -0.03
N LEU A 180 5.91 -14.37 -1.35
CA LEU A 180 6.50 -13.31 -2.17
C LEU A 180 5.71 -11.99 -2.05
N MET A 181 4.38 -12.05 -2.10
CA MET A 181 3.52 -10.86 -1.96
C MET A 181 3.70 -10.18 -0.59
N TYR A 182 3.78 -10.96 0.49
CA TYR A 182 4.03 -10.41 1.83
C TYR A 182 5.46 -9.88 2.00
N VAL A 183 6.46 -10.52 1.41
CA VAL A 183 7.83 -9.99 1.41
C VAL A 183 7.88 -8.65 0.69
N MET A 184 7.22 -8.51 -0.45
CA MET A 184 7.17 -7.25 -1.19
C MET A 184 6.40 -6.16 -0.43
N PHE A 185 5.34 -6.53 0.31
CA PHE A 185 4.67 -5.63 1.25
C PHE A 185 5.64 -5.13 2.34
N LEU A 186 6.36 -6.03 3.00
CA LEU A 186 7.34 -5.68 4.03
C LEU A 186 8.48 -4.80 3.49
N ILE A 187 8.98 -5.10 2.29
CA ILE A 187 9.97 -4.26 1.59
C ILE A 187 9.39 -2.85 1.38
N GLY A 188 8.15 -2.75 0.91
CA GLY A 188 7.46 -1.47 0.76
C GLY A 188 7.37 -0.70 2.07
N MET A 189 7.06 -1.38 3.17
CA MET A 189 7.01 -0.74 4.50
C MET A 189 8.39 -0.25 4.95
N VAL A 190 9.42 -1.11 4.93
CA VAL A 190 10.77 -0.77 5.39
C VAL A 190 11.38 0.35 4.56
N PHE A 191 11.26 0.25 3.24
CA PHE A 191 11.76 1.29 2.34
C PHE A 191 11.06 2.63 2.62
N SER A 192 9.74 2.61 2.79
CA SER A 192 8.96 3.82 3.03
C SER A 192 9.19 4.43 4.40
N SER A 193 9.39 3.63 5.44
CA SER A 193 9.64 4.17 6.78
C SER A 193 10.96 4.93 6.83
N VAL A 194 11.99 4.40 6.17
CA VAL A 194 13.28 5.09 6.00
C VAL A 194 13.10 6.33 5.13
N LEU A 195 12.46 6.20 3.96
CA LEU A 195 12.29 7.31 3.02
C LEU A 195 11.48 8.47 3.63
N PHE A 196 10.30 8.20 4.17
CA PHE A 196 9.45 9.21 4.80
C PHE A 196 10.09 9.76 6.08
N GLY A 197 10.76 8.93 6.87
CA GLY A 197 11.51 9.37 8.05
C GLY A 197 12.63 10.35 7.71
N LEU A 198 13.35 10.12 6.60
CA LEU A 198 14.37 11.05 6.11
C LEU A 198 13.75 12.34 5.55
N LEU A 199 12.72 12.22 4.71
CA LEU A 199 12.05 13.37 4.08
C LEU A 199 11.34 14.28 5.09
N LEU A 200 10.84 13.73 6.20
CA LEU A 200 10.10 14.46 7.24
C LEU A 200 10.89 14.60 8.55
N SER A 201 12.21 14.45 8.48
CA SER A 201 13.12 14.67 9.61
C SER A 201 13.02 16.10 10.15
N HIS A 202 12.97 17.08 9.24
CA HIS A 202 12.70 18.48 9.51
C HIS A 202 11.32 18.87 8.98
N PHE A 203 10.26 18.34 9.60
CA PHE A 203 8.90 18.73 9.26
C PHE A 203 8.66 20.21 9.60
N SER A 204 8.17 20.96 8.62
CA SER A 204 7.63 22.31 8.81
C SER A 204 6.16 22.29 8.36
N PRO A 205 5.22 22.72 9.21
CA PRO A 205 3.81 22.75 8.83
C PRO A 205 3.52 23.73 7.68
N LEU A 206 4.37 24.77 7.52
CA LEU A 206 4.15 26.00 6.74
C LEU A 206 2.77 26.62 6.97
#